data_AF-A0A5N4DWF9-F1
#
_entry.id   AF-A0A5N4DWF9-F1
#
_cell.length_a   1.000
_cell.length_b   1.000
_cell.length_c   1.000
_cell.angle_alpha   90.00
_cell.angle_beta   90.00
_cell.angle_gamma   90.00
#
_symmetry.space_group_name_H-M   'P 1'
#
loop_
_entity.id
_entity.type
_entity.pdbx_description
1 polymer ?
#
loop_
_entity_poly.entity_id
_entity_poly.type
_entity_poly.pdbx_seq_one_letter_code
_entity_poly.pdbx_strand_id
1 'polypeptide(L)'
;LHEADIVVLGSPKPEEIPLSWIQPGTTVLNCSHDFLSGKCLKIGARPLIKIGKLGCGSPGVLGSGLVAEDVSLLAAALRIQNVVGSGRRWLREQQDSRWRLHCLKLQPLSPVPRYLGGLSILSSAHQGALDIQSYPLDGATIHSYELCDIEISRAQTPKAVDILAKEIGLLADEIEIYGKSKAKIPNLQSHHQGLASSHMLESDHQPGCLELSPQVCTQQNIARITPTPLGEGKSTVTIGLVQALTAHLNINSFACLRQPSQGPTFGVKGGAAGGGYAQVIPMEEFNLHLTGDIHAITAANNLLAAAIDTRILHENTQTDKALYNRLVPSVNGVREFSKIQLARLKKLGISKTDPSALTDEEVRKFARLDMDPSTITWQRVVDTNDRFLRKITIGQGNTEKGYSRQAQFDIAVASEIMAVLALTDSLADMKERLGRMVVASDKNGQPVTADDLGVTGALTVLMKDAIKPNLMQTLEGTPVFVHAGPFANIAHGNSSVLADKIALKLVGEEGFVEMVSVLEKP
;
A
#
# COMPACT_ATOMS: atom_id res chain seq x y z
N LEU A 1 10.39 -6.45 -6.21
CA LEU A 1 11.80 -6.39 -6.67
C LEU A 1 12.04 -7.20 -7.93
N HIS A 2 11.49 -8.42 -8.06
CA HIS A 2 11.63 -9.25 -9.28
C HIS A 2 11.01 -8.67 -10.55
N GLU A 3 10.15 -7.67 -10.43
CA GLU A 3 9.51 -6.96 -11.55
C GLU A 3 10.01 -5.50 -11.65
N ALA A 4 11.05 -5.14 -10.88
CA ALA A 4 11.56 -3.77 -10.85
C ALA A 4 12.65 -3.56 -11.92
N ASP A 5 12.47 -2.54 -12.75
CA ASP A 5 13.46 -2.12 -13.74
C ASP A 5 14.61 -1.33 -13.09
N ILE A 6 14.29 -0.57 -12.04
CA ILE A 6 15.23 0.20 -11.23
C ILE A 6 14.99 -0.06 -9.75
N VAL A 7 16.08 -0.25 -9.00
CA VAL A 7 16.05 -0.41 -7.54
C VAL A 7 16.93 0.65 -6.91
N VAL A 8 16.34 1.47 -6.03
CA VAL A 8 17.04 2.53 -5.31
C VAL A 8 17.29 2.07 -3.86
N LEU A 9 18.55 1.98 -3.46
CA LEU A 9 18.99 1.53 -2.16
C LEU A 9 19.33 2.71 -1.26
N GLY A 10 18.49 2.97 -0.26
CA GLY A 10 18.74 3.98 0.78
C GLY A 10 19.46 3.44 2.02
N SER A 11 20.06 2.24 1.96
CA SER A 11 20.59 1.53 3.15
C SER A 11 22.03 1.88 3.48
N PRO A 12 22.41 2.17 4.75
CA PRO A 12 23.80 2.27 5.19
C PRO A 12 24.57 0.95 5.12
N LYS A 13 23.89 -0.17 4.82
CA LYS A 13 24.50 -1.49 4.56
C LYS A 13 23.81 -2.14 3.35
N PRO A 14 24.16 -1.74 2.11
CA PRO A 14 23.54 -2.28 0.89
C PRO A 14 23.85 -3.77 0.67
N GLU A 15 24.94 -4.29 1.24
CA GLU A 15 25.37 -5.70 1.16
C GLU A 15 24.39 -6.71 1.78
N GLU A 16 23.44 -6.27 2.61
CA GLU A 16 22.49 -7.18 3.26
C GLU A 16 21.28 -7.54 2.39
N ILE A 17 21.14 -6.97 1.20
CA ILE A 17 20.05 -7.28 0.26
C ILE A 17 20.46 -8.51 -0.57
N PRO A 18 19.74 -9.64 -0.47
CA PRO A 18 20.07 -10.82 -1.26
C PRO A 18 19.97 -10.54 -2.76
N LEU A 19 21.05 -10.84 -3.50
CA LEU A 19 21.06 -10.69 -4.96
C LEU A 19 19.99 -11.54 -5.66
N SER A 20 19.55 -12.63 -5.02
CA SER A 20 18.46 -13.46 -5.51
C SER A 20 17.11 -12.74 -5.54
N TRP A 21 16.96 -11.59 -4.87
CA TRP A 21 15.71 -10.81 -4.85
C TRP A 21 15.61 -9.81 -5.99
N ILE A 22 16.71 -9.55 -6.70
CA ILE A 22 16.78 -8.58 -7.79
C ILE A 22 16.82 -9.34 -9.10
N GLN A 23 15.99 -8.92 -10.06
CA GLN A 23 16.00 -9.53 -11.39
C GLN A 23 17.33 -9.26 -12.10
N PRO A 24 17.92 -10.26 -12.79
CA PRO A 24 19.09 -10.02 -13.63
C PRO A 24 18.79 -8.96 -14.70
N GLY A 25 19.55 -7.86 -14.70
CA GLY A 25 19.37 -6.73 -15.64
C GLY A 25 18.78 -5.47 -15.02
N THR A 26 18.23 -5.53 -13.81
CA THR A 26 17.73 -4.36 -13.06
C THR A 26 18.85 -3.34 -12.78
N THR A 27 18.57 -2.06 -12.99
CA THR A 27 19.50 -0.97 -12.65
C THR A 27 19.45 -0.70 -11.15
N VAL A 28 20.57 -0.81 -10.44
CA VAL A 28 20.63 -0.55 -9.00
C VAL A 28 21.31 0.80 -8.72
N LEU A 29 20.59 1.71 -8.09
CA LEU A 29 21.08 3.03 -7.64
C LEU A 29 21.32 2.98 -6.13
N ASN A 30 22.56 3.13 -5.68
CA ASN A 30 22.87 3.14 -4.26
C ASN A 30 23.01 4.58 -3.74
N CYS A 31 22.12 4.98 -2.83
CA CYS A 31 22.08 6.29 -2.19
C CYS A 31 22.57 6.24 -0.72
N SER A 32 23.30 5.18 -0.33
CA SER A 32 23.85 5.06 1.03
C SER A 32 24.90 6.10 1.36
N HIS A 33 24.96 6.49 2.63
CA HIS A 33 25.86 7.53 3.16
C HIS A 33 27.36 7.17 3.06
N ASP A 34 27.71 5.95 2.60
CA ASP A 34 29.09 5.49 2.40
C ASP A 34 29.74 6.02 1.11
N PHE A 35 29.02 6.80 0.31
CA PHE A 35 29.59 7.45 -0.89
C PHE A 35 30.73 8.43 -0.57
N LEU A 36 30.83 8.91 0.68
CA LEU A 36 31.89 9.83 1.14
C LEU A 36 33.09 9.14 1.83
N SER A 37 33.05 7.82 2.04
CA SER A 37 34.09 7.10 2.82
C SER A 37 35.11 6.33 1.95
N GLY A 38 34.95 6.31 0.63
CA GLY A 38 35.90 5.67 -0.31
C GLY A 38 36.01 4.14 -0.17
N LYS A 39 35.11 3.49 0.58
CA LYS A 39 35.11 2.02 0.73
C LYS A 39 34.36 1.35 -0.41
N CYS A 40 35.11 0.63 -1.24
CA CYS A 40 34.57 -0.17 -2.35
C CYS A 40 34.07 -1.54 -1.84
N LEU A 41 32.80 -1.87 -2.10
CA LEU A 41 32.24 -3.20 -1.83
C LEU A 41 32.90 -4.26 -2.74
N LYS A 42 33.28 -5.41 -2.17
CA LYS A 42 33.58 -6.64 -2.93
C LYS A 42 32.46 -7.65 -2.74
N ILE A 43 31.85 -8.10 -3.84
CA ILE A 43 30.82 -9.14 -3.87
C ILE A 43 31.41 -10.35 -4.60
N GLY A 44 31.78 -11.41 -3.86
CA GLY A 44 32.37 -12.63 -4.42
C GLY A 44 33.76 -12.46 -5.07
N ALA A 45 34.29 -13.52 -5.68
CA ALA A 45 35.62 -13.59 -6.28
C ALA A 45 35.77 -12.85 -7.62
N ARG A 46 34.98 -11.80 -7.88
CA ARG A 46 35.11 -10.94 -9.05
C ARG A 46 34.98 -9.46 -8.65
N PRO A 47 35.92 -8.60 -9.06
CA PRO A 47 35.80 -7.17 -8.83
C PRO A 47 34.67 -6.60 -9.71
N LEU A 48 33.74 -5.90 -9.09
CA LEU A 48 32.70 -5.10 -9.76
C LEU A 48 33.38 -3.81 -10.25
N ILE A 49 33.87 -3.77 -11.49
CA ILE A 49 34.55 -2.57 -12.00
C ILE A 49 34.09 -2.27 -13.41
N LYS A 50 33.95 -0.96 -13.69
CA LYS A 50 33.90 -0.36 -15.03
C LYS A 50 32.68 -0.74 -15.85
N ILE A 51 32.00 0.31 -16.30
CA ILE A 51 31.17 0.25 -17.51
C ILE A 51 32.15 0.12 -18.69
N GLY A 52 32.35 -1.09 -19.18
CA GLY A 52 33.20 -1.42 -20.31
C GLY A 52 32.76 -2.73 -20.97
N LYS A 53 32.57 -2.69 -22.28
CA LYS A 53 32.16 -3.80 -23.15
C LYS A 53 33.10 -5.02 -23.00
N LEU A 54 32.54 -6.23 -23.05
CA LEU A 54 33.27 -7.50 -23.09
C LEU A 54 34.25 -7.54 -24.29
N GLY A 55 35.50 -7.96 -24.04
CA GLY A 55 36.51 -8.30 -25.05
C GLY A 55 37.72 -8.99 -24.40
N CYS A 56 38.16 -10.10 -25.00
CA CYS A 56 39.09 -11.14 -24.51
C CYS A 56 40.48 -10.71 -24.00
N GLY A 57 41.11 -11.56 -23.14
CA GLY A 57 42.58 -11.71 -23.03
C GLY A 57 43.20 -11.54 -21.63
N SER A 58 44.11 -12.46 -21.26
CA SER A 58 44.83 -12.59 -19.97
C SER A 58 46.04 -11.61 -19.80
N PRO A 59 46.93 -11.72 -18.77
CA PRO A 59 47.03 -10.82 -17.60
C PRO A 59 48.32 -9.98 -17.50
N GLY A 60 48.30 -8.84 -16.78
CA GLY A 60 49.54 -8.13 -16.42
C GLY A 60 49.41 -6.81 -15.65
N VAL A 61 49.85 -6.83 -14.38
CA VAL A 61 50.66 -5.83 -13.63
C VAL A 61 50.24 -4.34 -13.51
N LEU A 62 50.03 -3.96 -12.23
CA LEU A 62 50.36 -2.72 -11.48
C LEU A 62 50.62 -1.37 -12.17
N GLY A 63 49.99 -0.32 -11.64
CA GLY A 63 50.45 1.08 -11.78
C GLY A 63 49.47 2.09 -11.20
N SER A 64 49.80 2.68 -10.05
CA SER A 64 49.06 3.73 -9.32
C SER A 64 49.24 5.12 -9.94
N GLY A 65 48.18 5.95 -9.91
CA GLY A 65 48.34 7.42 -9.93
C GLY A 65 47.27 8.21 -10.71
N LEU A 66 46.41 8.92 -9.97
CA LEU A 66 45.87 10.27 -10.28
C LEU A 66 45.32 10.55 -11.70
N VAL A 67 44.16 9.99 -12.07
CA VAL A 67 43.32 10.50 -13.21
C VAL A 67 41.80 10.28 -12.99
N ALA A 68 41.34 9.83 -11.80
CA ALA A 68 40.00 9.22 -11.67
C ALA A 68 38.84 10.20 -11.36
N GLU A 69 39.11 11.41 -10.88
CA GLU A 69 38.05 12.33 -10.41
C GLU A 69 37.47 13.24 -11.51
N ASP A 70 38.26 13.66 -12.50
CA ASP A 70 37.74 14.55 -13.56
C ASP A 70 37.05 13.79 -14.70
N VAL A 71 37.45 12.55 -14.97
CA VAL A 71 36.85 11.72 -16.03
C VAL A 71 35.48 11.18 -15.63
N SER A 72 35.20 11.06 -14.33
CA SER A 72 33.93 10.54 -13.80
C SER A 72 32.81 11.59 -13.84
N LEU A 73 33.11 12.85 -13.53
CA LEU A 73 32.19 13.98 -13.73
C LEU A 73 31.95 14.27 -15.22
N LEU A 74 33.00 14.22 -16.05
CA LEU A 74 32.86 14.37 -17.50
C LEU A 74 32.09 13.20 -18.14
N ALA A 75 32.21 11.98 -17.62
CA ALA A 75 31.45 10.82 -18.07
C ALA A 75 29.98 10.84 -17.61
N ALA A 76 29.69 11.34 -16.40
CA ALA A 76 28.32 11.59 -15.96
C ALA A 76 27.67 12.70 -16.80
N ALA A 77 28.37 13.80 -17.06
CA ALA A 77 27.92 14.89 -17.91
C ALA A 77 27.72 14.46 -19.36
N LEU A 78 28.64 13.70 -19.97
CA LEU A 78 28.51 13.16 -21.33
C LEU A 78 27.40 12.09 -21.43
N ARG A 79 27.12 11.34 -20.36
CA ARG A 79 26.01 10.37 -20.32
C ARG A 79 24.66 11.06 -20.14
N ILE A 80 24.57 12.08 -19.31
CA ILE A 80 23.38 12.94 -19.22
C ILE A 80 23.18 13.65 -20.56
N GLN A 81 24.24 14.14 -21.21
CA GLN A 81 24.16 14.76 -22.54
C GLN A 81 23.75 13.76 -23.64
N ASN A 82 24.17 12.50 -23.54
CA ASN A 82 23.76 11.43 -24.47
C ASN A 82 22.34 10.91 -24.18
N VAL A 83 21.89 10.89 -22.93
CA VAL A 83 20.49 10.61 -22.55
C VAL A 83 19.58 11.74 -23.01
N VAL A 84 20.00 12.99 -22.85
CA VAL A 84 19.30 14.16 -23.42
C VAL A 84 19.37 14.18 -24.95
N GLY A 85 20.47 13.70 -25.55
CA GLY A 85 20.66 13.63 -27.00
C GLY A 85 19.89 12.49 -27.68
N SER A 86 19.74 11.33 -27.03
CA SER A 86 18.83 10.27 -27.46
C SER A 86 17.38 10.64 -27.15
N GLY A 87 17.11 11.22 -25.98
CA GLY A 87 15.80 11.76 -25.63
C GLY A 87 15.32 12.82 -26.62
N ARG A 88 16.18 13.72 -27.11
CA ARG A 88 15.86 14.73 -28.15
C ARG A 88 15.69 14.18 -29.57
N ARG A 89 16.25 13.00 -29.87
CA ARG A 89 16.07 12.33 -31.16
C ARG A 89 14.77 11.51 -31.15
N TRP A 90 14.48 10.88 -30.02
CA TRP A 90 13.25 10.15 -29.76
C TRP A 90 12.03 11.08 -29.55
N LEU A 91 12.20 12.23 -28.87
CA LEU A 91 11.18 13.31 -28.77
C LEU A 91 10.76 13.88 -30.12
N ARG A 92 11.61 13.76 -31.15
CA ARG A 92 11.31 14.22 -32.51
C ARG A 92 10.45 13.22 -33.28
N GLU A 93 10.28 12.00 -32.76
CA GLU A 93 9.59 10.90 -33.43
C GLU A 93 8.23 10.56 -32.81
N GLN A 94 7.86 11.07 -31.62
CA GLN A 94 6.63 10.67 -30.91
C GLN A 94 5.87 11.86 -30.32
N GLN A 95 4.82 12.31 -31.01
CA GLN A 95 3.83 13.27 -30.50
C GLN A 95 2.56 12.52 -30.08
N ASP A 96 2.33 12.37 -28.78
CA ASP A 96 1.05 12.36 -28.01
C ASP A 96 1.25 11.60 -26.68
N SER A 97 0.73 11.94 -25.49
CA SER A 97 -0.12 13.03 -25.01
C SER A 97 0.54 13.62 -23.74
N ARG A 98 0.50 14.95 -23.57
CA ARG A 98 1.26 15.65 -22.53
C ARG A 98 0.37 16.04 -21.35
N TRP A 99 0.67 15.55 -20.14
CA TRP A 99 0.08 16.12 -18.93
C TRP A 99 0.43 17.60 -18.82
N ARG A 100 -0.56 18.43 -18.53
CA ARG A 100 -0.36 19.86 -18.26
C ARG A 100 -0.45 20.09 -16.75
N LEU A 101 0.56 19.62 -16.03
CA LEU A 101 0.69 19.84 -14.60
C LEU A 101 1.20 21.25 -14.32
N HIS A 102 0.52 21.99 -13.45
CA HIS A 102 1.01 23.27 -12.95
C HIS A 102 1.72 23.08 -11.62
N CYS A 103 3.03 23.22 -11.56
CA CYS A 103 3.76 23.06 -10.30
C CYS A 103 3.35 24.13 -9.29
N LEU A 104 3.13 23.73 -8.03
CA LEU A 104 2.98 24.72 -6.96
C LEU A 104 4.34 25.38 -6.72
N LYS A 105 4.39 26.71 -6.76
CA LYS A 105 5.62 27.44 -6.42
C LYS A 105 5.86 27.30 -4.93
N LEU A 106 6.83 26.46 -4.55
CA LEU A 106 7.35 26.48 -3.19
C LEU A 106 8.08 27.81 -2.97
N GLN A 107 7.86 28.41 -1.81
CA GLN A 107 8.73 29.46 -1.27
C GLN A 107 9.61 28.82 -0.19
N PRO A 108 10.68 28.10 -0.58
CA PRO A 108 11.53 27.44 0.39
C PRO A 108 12.18 28.49 1.30
N LEU A 109 11.96 28.36 2.61
CA LEU A 109 12.69 29.13 3.59
C LEU A 109 14.12 28.59 3.67
N SER A 110 15.10 29.50 3.68
CA SER A 110 16.51 29.18 3.90
C SER A 110 16.91 29.64 5.31
N PRO A 111 17.52 28.77 6.14
CA PRO A 111 18.04 27.43 5.82
C PRO A 111 16.98 26.31 5.80
N VAL A 112 17.32 25.19 5.16
CA VAL A 112 16.47 23.97 5.07
C VAL A 112 16.29 23.34 6.46
N PRO A 113 15.05 23.03 6.91
CA PRO A 113 14.79 22.44 8.22
C PRO A 113 15.48 21.08 8.42
N ARG A 114 15.99 20.81 9.63
CA ARG A 114 16.55 19.49 10.00
C ARG A 114 15.48 18.62 10.66
N TYR A 115 15.56 17.32 10.39
CA TYR A 115 14.72 16.28 11.01
C TYR A 115 15.05 16.16 12.51
N LEU A 116 14.30 16.84 13.38
CA LEU A 116 14.28 16.53 14.81
C LEU A 116 13.11 15.58 15.07
N GLY A 117 13.41 14.28 15.06
CA GLY A 117 12.43 13.27 15.42
C GLY A 117 12.04 13.39 16.90
N GLY A 118 10.72 13.40 17.16
CA GLY A 118 10.13 13.03 18.44
C GLY A 118 9.64 14.19 19.32
N LEU A 119 8.36 14.07 19.72
CA LEU A 119 7.60 14.89 20.68
C LEU A 119 7.16 16.29 20.21
N SER A 120 5.95 16.38 19.64
CA SER A 120 4.99 17.46 19.97
C SER A 120 3.66 17.29 19.23
N ILE A 121 2.79 16.41 19.73
CA ILE A 121 1.34 16.53 19.47
C ILE A 121 0.58 16.39 20.79
N LEU A 122 1.04 17.07 21.85
CA LEU A 122 0.25 17.38 23.05
C LEU A 122 0.86 18.62 23.71
N SER A 123 0.56 19.81 23.17
CA SER A 123 0.88 21.08 23.81
C SER A 123 0.00 22.20 23.25
N SER A 124 -1.32 22.04 23.37
CA SER A 124 -2.27 23.15 23.29
C SER A 124 -3.17 23.12 24.52
N ALA A 125 -2.55 23.22 25.70
CA ALA A 125 -3.17 23.62 26.97
C ALA A 125 -2.11 23.67 28.08
N HIS A 126 -1.29 24.72 28.13
CA HIS A 126 -0.87 25.38 29.39
C HIS A 126 0.01 26.59 29.06
N GLN A 127 -0.59 27.77 29.19
CA GLN A 127 0.15 29.00 29.46
C GLN A 127 0.72 28.87 30.88
N GLY A 128 2.04 28.69 30.98
CA GLY A 128 2.76 28.59 32.23
C GLY A 128 4.23 28.89 31.97
N ALA A 129 4.63 30.11 32.33
CA ALA A 129 6.01 30.58 32.25
C ALA A 129 6.95 29.62 33.00
N LEU A 130 7.96 29.12 32.29
CA LEU A 130 9.16 28.56 32.90
C LEU A 130 10.35 29.31 32.30
N ASP A 131 10.80 30.31 33.06
CA ASP A 131 12.09 30.97 32.89
C ASP A 131 13.21 29.91 32.92
N ILE A 132 13.86 29.71 31.77
CA ILE A 132 15.16 29.03 31.72
C ILE A 132 16.21 30.13 31.82
N GLN A 133 16.91 30.15 32.96
CA GLN A 133 18.02 31.05 33.25
C GLN A 133 19.06 31.03 32.12
N SER A 134 19.28 32.21 31.54
CA SER A 134 20.31 32.51 30.55
C SER A 134 21.70 32.53 31.20
N TYR A 135 22.63 31.73 30.68
CA TYR A 135 24.07 31.98 30.85
C TYR A 135 24.55 32.88 29.69
N PRO A 136 25.29 33.95 29.95
CA PRO A 136 25.79 34.82 28.89
C PRO A 136 27.02 34.17 28.26
N LEU A 137 26.91 33.78 27.00
CA LEU A 137 28.04 33.60 26.11
C LEU A 137 27.92 34.64 25.00
N ASP A 138 28.88 35.56 24.97
CA ASP A 138 29.05 36.56 23.94
C ASP A 138 29.19 35.89 22.56
N GLY A 139 28.33 36.29 21.62
CA GLY A 139 28.46 35.92 20.19
C GLY A 139 27.18 35.39 19.57
N ALA A 140 26.41 36.29 18.95
CA ALA A 140 25.41 36.04 17.90
C ALA A 140 24.46 34.83 18.09
N THR A 141 23.39 35.02 18.86
CA THR A 141 22.24 34.11 18.87
C THR A 141 21.49 34.22 17.54
N ILE A 142 21.77 33.33 16.59
CA ILE A 142 20.91 33.10 15.42
C ILE A 142 19.67 32.36 15.92
N HIS A 143 18.58 33.06 16.18
CA HIS A 143 17.26 32.44 16.33
C HIS A 143 16.77 32.00 14.94
N SER A 144 17.22 30.83 14.44
CA SER A 144 16.56 30.17 13.32
C SER A 144 15.29 29.50 13.86
N TYR A 145 14.13 30.11 13.66
CA TYR A 145 12.85 29.45 13.87
C TYR A 145 12.71 28.34 12.82
N GLU A 146 13.03 27.10 13.20
CA GLU A 146 12.87 25.92 12.35
C GLU A 146 11.38 25.53 12.33
N LEU A 147 10.76 25.48 11.14
CA LEU A 147 9.38 24.98 11.01
C LEU A 147 9.35 23.46 11.09
N CYS A 148 8.44 22.91 11.88
CA CYS A 148 8.19 21.48 11.93
C CYS A 148 7.36 21.00 10.71
N ASP A 149 7.39 19.69 10.42
CA ASP A 149 6.73 19.10 9.23
C ASP A 149 5.26 19.51 9.07
N ILE A 150 4.52 19.56 10.19
CA ILE A 150 3.11 19.93 10.20
C ILE A 150 2.90 21.42 9.89
N GLU A 151 3.81 22.31 10.31
CA GLU A 151 3.76 23.73 9.96
C GLU A 151 4.03 23.92 8.47
N ILE A 152 4.99 23.19 7.90
CA ILE A 152 5.24 23.19 6.45
C ILE A 152 4.00 22.69 5.70
N SER A 153 3.34 21.62 6.18
CA SER A 153 2.15 21.09 5.55
C SER A 153 0.98 22.08 5.59
N ARG A 154 0.75 22.76 6.72
CA ARG A 154 -0.32 23.74 6.91
C ARG A 154 -0.06 25.06 6.18
N ALA A 155 1.19 25.45 5.98
CA ALA A 155 1.55 26.63 5.22
C ALA A 155 1.25 26.49 3.72
N GLN A 156 1.15 25.24 3.21
CA GLN A 156 0.88 24.98 1.81
C GLN A 156 -0.61 24.85 1.54
N THR A 157 -1.10 25.57 0.52
CA THR A 157 -2.46 25.37 0.00
C THR A 157 -2.43 24.28 -1.08
N PRO A 158 -3.03 23.09 -0.84
CA PRO A 158 -3.09 22.04 -1.83
C PRO A 158 -3.92 22.46 -3.04
N LYS A 159 -3.59 21.95 -4.24
CA LYS A 159 -4.49 22.06 -5.38
C LYS A 159 -5.82 21.39 -5.04
N ALA A 160 -6.92 21.91 -5.59
CA ALA A 160 -8.17 21.19 -5.53
C ALA A 160 -8.01 19.84 -6.27
N VAL A 161 -8.52 18.76 -5.67
CA VAL A 161 -8.26 17.39 -6.14
C VAL A 161 -8.90 17.10 -7.50
N ASP A 162 -9.98 17.78 -7.86
CA ASP A 162 -10.61 17.76 -9.17
C ASP A 162 -9.73 18.40 -10.25
N ILE A 163 -9.02 19.49 -9.91
CA ILE A 163 -8.01 20.10 -10.78
C ILE A 163 -6.86 19.11 -10.98
N LEU A 164 -6.34 18.52 -9.90
CA LEU A 164 -5.27 17.53 -9.97
C LEU A 164 -5.68 16.32 -10.82
N ALA A 165 -6.87 15.77 -10.59
CA ALA A 165 -7.43 14.65 -11.35
C ALA A 165 -7.50 14.98 -12.85
N LYS A 166 -7.98 16.18 -13.20
CA LYS A 166 -8.02 16.66 -14.57
C LYS A 166 -6.62 16.78 -15.19
N GLU A 167 -5.62 17.25 -14.43
CA GLU A 167 -4.24 17.37 -14.92
C GLU A 167 -3.59 16.02 -15.24
N ILE A 168 -3.96 14.96 -14.52
CA ILE A 168 -3.49 13.58 -14.74
C ILE A 168 -4.38 12.77 -15.69
N GLY A 169 -5.38 13.41 -16.32
CA GLY A 169 -6.21 12.80 -17.36
C GLY A 169 -7.44 12.03 -16.87
N LEU A 170 -7.82 12.16 -15.60
CA LEU A 170 -9.06 11.55 -15.07
C LEU A 170 -10.28 12.44 -15.39
N LEU A 171 -11.40 11.79 -15.76
CA LEU A 171 -12.67 12.47 -15.96
C LEU A 171 -13.40 12.70 -14.61
N ALA A 172 -14.36 13.62 -14.61
CA ALA A 172 -15.08 14.01 -13.40
C ALA A 172 -15.94 12.87 -12.80
N ASP A 173 -16.40 11.94 -13.62
CA ASP A 173 -17.14 10.73 -13.23
C ASP A 173 -16.22 9.58 -12.78
N GLU A 174 -14.91 9.71 -12.95
CA GLU A 174 -13.90 8.74 -12.53
C GLU A 174 -13.27 9.07 -11.17
N ILE A 175 -13.81 10.07 -10.47
CA ILE A 175 -13.39 10.48 -9.14
C ILE A 175 -14.57 10.64 -8.19
N GLU A 176 -14.39 10.20 -6.95
CA GLU A 176 -15.32 10.44 -5.85
C GLU A 176 -14.65 11.37 -4.85
N ILE A 177 -15.09 12.62 -4.75
CA ILE A 177 -14.39 13.66 -3.99
C ILE A 177 -14.66 13.54 -2.47
N TYR A 178 -13.58 13.59 -1.68
CA TYR A 178 -13.58 13.60 -0.21
C TYR A 178 -12.94 14.90 0.32
N GLY A 179 -13.75 15.94 0.46
CA GLY A 179 -13.28 17.29 0.81
C GLY A 179 -12.64 17.97 -0.39
N LYS A 180 -11.64 18.85 -0.19
CA LYS A 180 -11.02 19.60 -1.29
C LYS A 180 -9.75 18.97 -1.85
N SER A 181 -9.11 18.11 -1.06
CA SER A 181 -7.72 17.65 -1.23
C SER A 181 -7.59 16.17 -1.56
N LYS A 182 -8.67 15.39 -1.50
CA LYS A 182 -8.66 13.92 -1.62
C LYS A 182 -9.81 13.42 -2.47
N ALA A 183 -9.59 12.36 -3.23
CA ALA A 183 -10.64 11.67 -3.97
C ALA A 183 -10.38 10.17 -4.01
N LYS A 184 -11.43 9.36 -4.11
CA LYS A 184 -11.33 7.93 -4.44
C LYS A 184 -11.43 7.73 -5.95
N ILE A 185 -10.73 6.71 -6.45
CA ILE A 185 -10.76 6.33 -7.88
C ILE A 185 -11.57 5.03 -8.06
N PRO A 186 -12.87 5.09 -8.41
CA PRO A 186 -13.77 3.94 -8.50
C PRO A 186 -13.51 2.97 -9.67
N ASN A 187 -12.79 3.40 -10.71
CA ASN A 187 -12.72 2.65 -11.98
C ASN A 187 -11.79 1.43 -11.91
N LEU A 188 -12.35 0.33 -11.41
CA LEU A 188 -11.67 -0.95 -11.21
C LEU A 188 -11.61 -1.84 -12.47
N GLN A 189 -12.50 -1.67 -13.46
CA GLN A 189 -12.68 -2.69 -14.52
C GLN A 189 -13.12 -2.16 -15.91
N SER A 190 -13.43 -0.88 -16.10
CA SER A 190 -14.07 -0.39 -17.34
C SER A 190 -13.12 -0.03 -18.49
N HIS A 191 -11.80 0.00 -18.24
CA HIS A 191 -10.81 0.47 -19.23
C HIS A 191 -10.26 -0.60 -20.18
N HIS A 192 -10.99 -1.70 -20.39
CA HIS A 192 -10.69 -2.59 -21.53
C HIS A 192 -11.23 -2.06 -22.87
N GLN A 193 -12.01 -0.97 -22.89
CA GLN A 193 -12.60 -0.44 -24.14
C GLN A 193 -12.61 1.11 -24.28
N GLY A 194 -12.09 1.89 -23.33
CA GLY A 194 -12.34 3.34 -23.26
C GLY A 194 -11.17 4.31 -23.51
N LEU A 195 -9.90 3.88 -23.40
CA LEU A 195 -8.74 4.76 -23.57
C LEU A 195 -8.14 4.78 -24.99
N ALA A 196 -8.83 4.15 -25.94
CA ALA A 196 -8.54 4.26 -27.37
C ALA A 196 -9.80 4.74 -28.08
N SER A 197 -10.15 6.03 -28.00
CA SER A 197 -11.07 6.70 -28.95
C SER A 197 -11.26 8.18 -28.61
N SER A 198 -10.39 9.03 -29.15
CA SER A 198 -10.84 10.31 -29.72
C SER A 198 -9.77 10.85 -30.66
N HIS A 199 -9.42 10.06 -31.67
CA HIS A 199 -8.98 10.47 -33.00
C HIS A 199 -8.47 9.21 -33.72
N MET A 200 -9.34 8.52 -34.47
CA MET A 200 -8.98 8.08 -35.82
C MET A 200 -10.19 7.52 -36.54
N LEU A 201 -10.17 7.80 -37.83
CA LEU A 201 -11.19 7.56 -38.84
C LEU A 201 -11.45 6.07 -39.06
N GLU A 202 -12.65 5.82 -39.61
CA GLU A 202 -13.11 4.60 -40.25
C GLU A 202 -12.01 3.79 -40.94
N SER A 203 -11.92 2.49 -40.63
CA SER A 203 -11.97 1.43 -41.65
C SER A 203 -11.99 0.05 -40.97
N ASP A 204 -12.87 -0.80 -41.50
CA ASP A 204 -13.10 -2.21 -41.15
C ASP A 204 -11.83 -3.03 -40.91
N HIS A 205 -11.83 -3.91 -39.89
CA HIS A 205 -11.54 -5.37 -39.97
C HIS A 205 -11.55 -6.00 -38.55
N GLN A 206 -11.86 -7.29 -38.51
CA GLN A 206 -12.30 -8.19 -37.41
C GLN A 206 -11.50 -8.23 -36.06
N PRO A 207 -12.13 -8.78 -34.99
CA PRO A 207 -11.58 -8.74 -33.62
C PRO A 207 -10.48 -9.79 -33.40
N GLY A 208 -9.24 -9.31 -33.27
CA GLY A 208 -8.08 -10.09 -32.87
C GLY A 208 -7.83 -9.99 -31.37
N CYS A 209 -7.66 -11.14 -30.72
CA CYS A 209 -7.19 -11.31 -29.35
C CYS A 209 -5.90 -10.49 -29.13
N LEU A 210 -5.94 -9.45 -28.29
CA LEU A 210 -4.76 -8.65 -27.97
C LEU A 210 -3.98 -9.37 -26.87
N GLU A 211 -3.01 -10.19 -27.28
CA GLU A 211 -1.94 -10.64 -26.41
C GLU A 211 -1.18 -9.42 -25.86
N LEU A 212 -1.00 -9.40 -24.53
CA LEU A 212 -0.21 -8.42 -23.80
C LEU A 212 1.23 -8.43 -24.33
N SER A 213 1.56 -7.48 -25.20
CA SER A 213 2.94 -7.17 -25.56
C SER A 213 3.56 -6.32 -24.43
N PRO A 214 4.86 -6.49 -24.12
CA PRO A 214 5.49 -5.85 -22.96
C PRO A 214 5.59 -4.34 -23.16
N GLN A 215 4.71 -3.60 -22.50
CA GLN A 215 4.77 -2.14 -22.40
C GLN A 215 5.84 -1.78 -21.37
N VAL A 216 6.84 -0.99 -21.77
CA VAL A 216 8.01 -0.66 -20.93
C VAL A 216 7.66 0.52 -20.02
N CYS A 217 6.86 0.30 -18.98
CA CYS A 217 6.73 1.24 -17.87
C CYS A 217 7.81 0.91 -16.83
N THR A 218 8.62 1.89 -16.41
CA THR A 218 9.72 1.62 -15.48
C THR A 218 9.22 1.61 -14.03
N GLN A 219 9.19 0.44 -13.39
CA GLN A 219 8.85 0.32 -11.97
C GLN A 219 10.09 0.57 -11.11
N GLN A 220 10.05 1.63 -10.30
CA GLN A 220 11.10 1.93 -9.33
C GLN A 220 10.66 1.48 -7.93
N ASN A 221 11.43 0.56 -7.34
CA ASN A 221 11.21 0.09 -5.97
C ASN A 221 12.32 0.60 -5.04
N ILE A 222 11.94 1.37 -4.02
CA ILE A 222 12.84 1.75 -2.94
C ILE A 222 12.72 0.71 -1.83
N ALA A 223 13.83 0.04 -1.53
CA ALA A 223 13.92 -1.00 -0.49
C ALA A 223 15.05 -0.68 0.51
N ARG A 224 14.81 -0.95 1.80
CA ARG A 224 15.87 -0.96 2.84
C ARG A 224 15.80 -2.21 3.70
N ILE A 225 16.97 -2.59 4.23
CA ILE A 225 17.11 -3.54 5.34
C ILE A 225 16.85 -2.88 6.71
N THR A 226 16.79 -3.73 7.74
CA THR A 226 16.50 -3.49 9.18
C THR A 226 16.46 -2.03 9.63
N PRO A 227 15.33 -1.56 10.21
CA PRO A 227 15.20 -0.20 10.73
C PRO A 227 16.31 0.16 11.72
N THR A 228 16.95 1.33 11.54
CA THR A 228 17.90 1.88 12.52
C THR A 228 17.27 3.03 13.31
N PRO A 229 17.64 3.24 14.60
CA PRO A 229 17.09 4.34 15.42
C PRO A 229 17.26 5.75 14.82
N LEU A 230 18.23 5.95 13.92
CA LEU A 230 18.52 7.25 13.31
C LEU A 230 17.51 7.68 12.23
N GLY A 231 16.56 6.82 11.86
CA GLY A 231 15.66 7.11 10.75
C GLY A 231 16.37 7.09 9.40
N GLU A 232 15.59 6.99 8.33
CA GLU A 232 16.09 6.63 7.00
C GLU A 232 15.66 7.57 5.89
N GLY A 233 14.58 8.31 6.14
CA GLY A 233 13.95 9.13 5.11
C GLY A 233 13.41 8.34 3.91
N LYS A 234 13.06 7.04 4.03
CA LYS A 234 12.54 6.25 2.88
C LYS A 234 11.43 6.99 2.12
N SER A 235 10.36 7.34 2.83
CA SER A 235 9.24 8.08 2.25
C SER A 235 9.65 9.48 1.78
N THR A 236 10.62 10.12 2.45
CA THR A 236 11.14 11.43 2.06
C THR A 236 11.89 11.36 0.72
N VAL A 237 12.70 10.32 0.51
CA VAL A 237 13.42 10.07 -0.74
C VAL A 237 12.43 9.76 -1.86
N THR A 238 11.44 8.89 -1.62
CA THR A 238 10.39 8.59 -2.61
C THR A 238 9.66 9.85 -3.04
N ILE A 239 9.13 10.60 -2.07
CA ILE A 239 8.36 11.81 -2.38
C ILE A 239 9.24 12.87 -3.05
N GLY A 240 10.49 13.05 -2.60
CA GLY A 240 11.44 13.96 -3.23
C GLY A 240 11.80 13.56 -4.66
N LEU A 241 11.92 12.27 -4.94
CA LEU A 241 12.20 11.75 -6.29
C LEU A 241 11.02 12.00 -7.25
N VAL A 242 9.78 11.66 -6.84
CA VAL A 242 8.59 11.91 -7.68
C VAL A 242 8.36 13.41 -7.86
N GLN A 243 8.66 14.23 -6.85
CA GLN A 243 8.65 15.69 -6.99
C GLN A 243 9.69 16.17 -8.01
N ALA A 244 10.92 15.68 -7.95
CA ALA A 244 11.95 16.02 -8.93
C ALA A 244 11.54 15.63 -10.37
N LEU A 245 11.04 14.41 -10.56
CA LEU A 245 10.58 13.92 -11.87
C LEU A 245 9.39 14.73 -12.39
N THR A 246 8.35 14.87 -11.57
CA THR A 246 7.10 15.51 -11.99
C THR A 246 7.21 17.03 -12.04
N ALA A 247 7.58 17.66 -10.93
CA ALA A 247 7.49 19.12 -10.80
C ALA A 247 8.68 19.85 -11.42
N HIS A 248 9.87 19.23 -11.46
CA HIS A 248 11.09 19.90 -11.96
C HIS A 248 11.50 19.43 -13.35
N LEU A 249 11.29 18.15 -13.67
CA LEU A 249 11.66 17.57 -14.98
C LEU A 249 10.49 17.43 -15.95
N ASN A 250 9.25 17.70 -15.51
CA ASN A 250 8.03 17.54 -16.31
C ASN A 250 7.86 16.13 -16.90
N ILE A 251 8.25 15.11 -16.14
CA ILE A 251 8.06 13.70 -16.46
C ILE A 251 6.83 13.21 -15.70
N ASN A 252 5.90 12.54 -16.39
CA ASN A 252 4.73 11.97 -15.74
C ASN A 252 5.18 10.96 -14.68
N SER A 253 4.94 11.25 -13.41
CA SER A 253 5.24 10.29 -12.36
C SER A 253 4.25 10.31 -11.20
N PHE A 254 4.09 9.14 -10.58
CA PHE A 254 3.19 8.87 -9.46
C PHE A 254 3.97 8.31 -8.28
N ALA A 255 3.57 8.69 -7.06
CA ALA A 255 3.99 7.94 -5.86
C ALA A 255 2.84 7.04 -5.39
N CYS A 256 3.13 5.77 -5.12
CA CYS A 256 2.21 4.85 -4.45
C CYS A 256 2.69 4.58 -3.03
N LEU A 257 1.85 4.92 -2.04
CA LEU A 257 2.16 4.84 -0.63
C LEU A 257 1.12 4.04 0.14
N ARG A 258 1.60 3.45 1.24
CA ARG A 258 0.72 2.82 2.23
C ARG A 258 0.00 3.86 3.06
N GLN A 259 -1.27 3.61 3.35
CA GLN A 259 -2.00 4.31 4.39
C GLN A 259 -1.43 3.94 5.77
N PRO A 260 -1.04 4.92 6.60
CA PRO A 260 -0.60 4.66 7.95
C PRO A 260 -1.78 4.29 8.86
N SER A 261 -1.52 3.46 9.87
CA SER A 261 -2.44 3.28 11.00
C SER A 261 -2.53 4.57 11.80
N GLN A 262 -3.72 4.92 12.29
CA GLN A 262 -3.90 6.08 13.17
C GLN A 262 -3.39 5.82 14.60
N GLY A 263 -3.30 4.55 15.01
CA GLY A 263 -2.91 4.17 16.38
C GLY A 263 -1.54 4.73 16.78
N PRO A 264 -0.48 4.55 15.97
CA PRO A 264 0.83 5.15 16.21
C PRO A 264 0.85 6.68 16.25
N THR A 265 -0.07 7.36 15.55
CA THR A 265 -0.18 8.83 15.53
C THR A 265 -0.37 9.41 16.93
N PHE A 266 -1.16 8.74 17.77
CA PHE A 266 -1.42 9.14 19.16
C PHE A 266 -0.43 8.55 20.17
N GLY A 267 0.59 7.83 19.70
CA GLY A 267 1.64 7.25 20.54
C GLY A 267 2.98 7.93 20.31
N VAL A 268 3.82 7.29 19.49
CA VAL A 268 5.22 7.67 19.28
C VAL A 268 5.47 8.18 17.84
N LYS A 269 4.57 7.89 16.89
CA LYS A 269 4.77 8.12 15.45
C LYS A 269 3.55 8.79 14.82
N GLY A 270 3.42 10.10 15.00
CA GLY A 270 2.63 10.96 14.10
C GLY A 270 3.60 11.79 13.26
N GLY A 271 4.00 11.28 12.10
CA GLY A 271 4.99 11.91 11.22
C GLY A 271 4.46 12.08 9.80
N ALA A 272 5.06 12.96 9.01
CA ALA A 272 4.64 13.16 7.62
C ALA A 272 4.81 11.88 6.79
N ALA A 273 4.00 11.70 5.74
CA ALA A 273 4.35 10.78 4.67
C ALA A 273 5.51 11.40 3.88
N GLY A 274 6.72 11.15 4.34
CA GLY A 274 7.92 11.89 3.94
C GLY A 274 8.43 12.77 5.08
N GLY A 275 8.97 13.95 4.76
CA GLY A 275 9.34 14.96 5.76
C GLY A 275 9.99 16.19 5.13
N GLY A 276 10.00 17.30 5.87
CA GLY A 276 10.40 18.61 5.38
C GLY A 276 9.56 19.05 4.18
N TYR A 277 10.24 19.45 3.10
CA TYR A 277 9.59 19.86 1.84
C TYR A 277 9.25 18.69 0.90
N ALA A 278 9.55 17.46 1.30
CA ALA A 278 9.19 16.25 0.57
C ALA A 278 8.15 15.45 1.35
N GLN A 279 6.89 15.91 1.31
CA GLN A 279 5.78 15.27 2.01
C GLN A 279 4.47 15.29 1.22
N VAL A 280 3.61 14.32 1.53
CA VAL A 280 2.20 14.27 1.09
C VAL A 280 1.35 15.19 1.95
N ILE A 281 0.45 15.95 1.33
CA ILE A 281 -0.44 16.91 2.01
C ILE A 281 -1.91 16.69 1.64
N PRO A 282 -2.85 17.03 2.55
CA PRO A 282 -2.65 17.48 3.93
C PRO A 282 -2.23 16.34 4.88
N MET A 283 -1.23 16.60 5.73
CA MET A 283 -0.65 15.58 6.62
C MET A 283 -1.64 15.05 7.68
N GLU A 284 -2.53 15.90 8.18
CA GLU A 284 -3.53 15.52 9.20
C GLU A 284 -4.54 14.51 8.63
N GLU A 285 -5.00 14.76 7.41
CA GLU A 285 -5.92 13.86 6.73
C GLU A 285 -5.25 12.52 6.38
N PHE A 286 -3.97 12.56 6.01
CA PHE A 286 -3.16 11.37 5.73
C PHE A 286 -2.99 10.46 6.96
N ASN A 287 -2.79 11.03 8.15
CA ASN A 287 -2.44 10.29 9.38
C ASN A 287 -3.63 9.87 10.26
N LEU A 288 -4.83 10.34 9.95
CA LEU A 288 -6.04 10.07 10.73
C LEU A 288 -6.98 9.15 9.92
N HIS A 289 -8.17 9.62 9.62
CA HIS A 289 -9.22 8.77 9.04
C HIS A 289 -9.09 8.61 7.52
N LEU A 290 -8.34 9.49 6.84
CA LEU A 290 -8.25 9.58 5.39
C LEU A 290 -9.64 9.56 4.74
N THR A 291 -10.01 8.44 4.13
CA THR A 291 -11.31 8.17 3.47
C THR A 291 -12.12 7.07 4.16
N GLY A 292 -11.64 6.55 5.30
CA GLY A 292 -12.32 5.53 6.10
C GLY A 292 -11.96 4.08 5.78
N ASP A 293 -10.92 3.83 4.97
CA ASP A 293 -10.59 2.46 4.51
C ASP A 293 -10.24 1.51 5.67
N ILE A 294 -9.46 1.98 6.65
CA ILE A 294 -9.15 1.19 7.86
C ILE A 294 -10.39 0.96 8.73
N HIS A 295 -11.36 1.88 8.73
CA HIS A 295 -12.63 1.70 9.43
C HIS A 295 -13.47 0.61 8.76
N ALA A 296 -13.51 0.58 7.43
CA ALA A 296 -14.15 -0.50 6.67
C ALA A 296 -13.52 -1.86 6.97
N ILE A 297 -12.18 -1.94 7.02
CA ILE A 297 -11.45 -3.16 7.41
C ILE A 297 -11.82 -3.58 8.83
N THR A 298 -11.84 -2.62 9.76
CA THR A 298 -12.19 -2.89 11.17
C THR A 298 -13.61 -3.45 11.28
N ALA A 299 -14.57 -2.84 10.58
CA ALA A 299 -15.96 -3.31 10.55
C ALA A 299 -16.08 -4.71 9.93
N ALA A 300 -15.43 -4.97 8.79
CA ALA A 300 -15.46 -6.26 8.12
C ALA A 300 -14.82 -7.36 8.97
N ASN A 301 -13.64 -7.10 9.53
CA ASN A 301 -12.94 -8.07 10.38
C ASN A 301 -13.76 -8.43 11.62
N ASN A 302 -14.35 -7.43 12.27
CA ASN A 302 -15.14 -7.64 13.48
C ASN A 302 -16.51 -8.25 13.18
N LEU A 303 -17.09 -8.02 11.99
CA LEU A 303 -18.27 -8.75 11.53
C LEU A 303 -17.97 -10.24 11.39
N LEU A 304 -16.84 -10.61 10.79
CA LEU A 304 -16.43 -12.01 10.68
C LEU A 304 -16.20 -12.65 12.07
N ALA A 305 -15.54 -11.93 12.98
CA ALA A 305 -15.37 -12.38 14.37
C ALA A 305 -16.72 -12.58 15.09
N ALA A 306 -17.67 -11.66 14.91
CA ALA A 306 -19.02 -11.78 15.47
C ALA A 306 -19.80 -12.96 14.86
N ALA A 307 -19.64 -13.21 13.57
CA ALA A 307 -20.28 -14.33 12.88
C ALA A 307 -19.77 -15.69 13.39
N ILE A 308 -18.47 -15.82 13.67
CA ILE A 308 -17.88 -17.02 14.28
C ILE A 308 -18.55 -17.32 15.63
N ASP A 309 -18.53 -16.34 16.53
CA ASP A 309 -19.05 -16.53 17.90
C ASP A 309 -20.56 -16.81 17.89
N THR A 310 -21.31 -16.09 17.04
CA THR A 310 -22.76 -16.28 16.85
C THR A 310 -23.07 -17.67 16.28
N ARG A 311 -22.27 -18.14 15.32
CA ARG A 311 -22.44 -19.47 14.72
C ARG A 311 -22.24 -20.56 15.78
N ILE A 312 -21.19 -20.47 16.58
CA ILE A 312 -20.91 -21.43 17.67
C ILE A 312 -22.05 -21.45 18.68
N LEU A 313 -22.53 -20.27 19.11
CA LEU A 313 -23.64 -20.17 20.06
C LEU A 313 -24.91 -20.84 19.53
N HIS A 314 -25.29 -20.55 18.28
CA HIS A 314 -26.50 -21.14 17.68
C HIS A 314 -26.36 -22.64 17.44
N GLU A 315 -25.18 -23.13 17.04
CA GLU A 315 -24.95 -24.57 16.91
C GLU A 315 -25.08 -25.29 18.25
N ASN A 316 -24.60 -24.70 19.34
CA ASN A 316 -24.69 -25.33 20.67
C ASN A 316 -26.08 -25.31 21.30
N THR A 317 -26.95 -24.39 20.88
CA THR A 317 -28.25 -24.14 21.53
C THR A 317 -29.45 -24.60 20.72
N GLN A 318 -29.28 -24.90 19.43
CA GLN A 318 -30.38 -25.18 18.51
C GLN A 318 -30.29 -26.57 17.87
N THR A 319 -31.45 -27.11 17.50
CA THR A 319 -31.56 -28.36 16.75
C THR A 319 -31.19 -28.16 15.27
N ASP A 320 -30.77 -29.23 14.60
CA ASP A 320 -30.31 -29.20 13.21
C ASP A 320 -31.39 -28.66 12.27
N LYS A 321 -32.64 -29.10 12.47
CA LYS A 321 -33.80 -28.62 11.72
C LYS A 321 -34.06 -27.13 11.94
N ALA A 322 -33.88 -26.63 13.17
CA ALA A 322 -34.08 -25.21 13.48
C ALA A 322 -32.98 -24.34 12.85
N LEU A 323 -31.73 -24.81 12.85
CA LEU A 323 -30.61 -24.15 12.16
C LEU A 323 -30.85 -24.10 10.65
N TYR A 324 -31.19 -25.24 10.06
CA TYR A 324 -31.46 -25.36 8.63
C TYR A 324 -32.57 -24.41 8.17
N ASN A 325 -33.68 -24.36 8.91
CA ASN A 325 -34.80 -23.47 8.60
C ASN A 325 -34.43 -21.97 8.67
N ARG A 326 -33.44 -21.58 9.48
CA ARG A 326 -32.92 -20.20 9.53
C ARG A 326 -31.95 -19.91 8.40
N LEU A 327 -31.10 -20.87 8.05
CA LEU A 327 -30.14 -20.73 6.95
C LEU A 327 -30.85 -20.72 5.60
N VAL A 328 -31.89 -21.54 5.43
CA VAL A 328 -32.67 -21.68 4.19
C VAL A 328 -34.14 -21.40 4.50
N PRO A 329 -34.50 -20.12 4.75
CA PRO A 329 -35.86 -19.75 5.06
C PRO A 329 -36.76 -19.99 3.85
N SER A 330 -38.03 -20.30 4.09
CA SER A 330 -39.04 -20.31 3.04
C SER A 330 -39.56 -18.90 2.83
N VAL A 331 -39.40 -18.37 1.62
CA VAL A 331 -39.94 -17.07 1.21
C VAL A 331 -41.07 -17.37 0.22
N ASN A 332 -42.29 -16.92 0.55
CA ASN A 332 -43.49 -17.18 -0.27
C ASN A 332 -43.73 -18.68 -0.57
N GLY A 333 -43.40 -19.56 0.38
CA GLY A 333 -43.58 -21.02 0.22
C GLY A 333 -42.47 -21.70 -0.58
N VAL A 334 -41.49 -20.96 -1.11
CA VAL A 334 -40.36 -21.49 -1.87
C VAL A 334 -39.09 -21.46 -1.02
N ARG A 335 -38.31 -22.54 -1.05
CA ARG A 335 -36.96 -22.59 -0.48
C ARG A 335 -35.96 -22.74 -1.61
N GLU A 336 -34.96 -21.88 -1.63
CA GLU A 336 -33.89 -21.92 -2.62
C GLU A 336 -32.54 -21.75 -1.94
N PHE A 337 -31.53 -22.46 -2.44
CA PHE A 337 -30.15 -22.21 -2.02
C PHE A 337 -29.59 -21.00 -2.74
N SER A 338 -28.98 -20.11 -1.97
CA SER A 338 -28.12 -19.05 -2.50
C SER A 338 -26.82 -19.62 -3.08
N LYS A 339 -26.11 -18.84 -3.90
CA LYS A 339 -24.84 -19.25 -4.53
C LYS A 339 -23.79 -19.73 -3.52
N ILE A 340 -23.71 -19.08 -2.36
CA ILE A 340 -22.77 -19.44 -1.28
C ILE A 340 -23.16 -20.77 -0.61
N GLN A 341 -24.45 -21.05 -0.50
CA GLN A 341 -24.94 -22.33 0.04
C GLN A 341 -24.70 -23.48 -0.93
N LEU A 342 -24.88 -23.24 -2.23
CA LEU A 342 -24.51 -24.21 -3.27
C LEU A 342 -23.01 -24.52 -3.26
N ALA A 343 -22.15 -23.50 -3.08
CA ALA A 343 -20.71 -23.69 -2.93
C ALA A 343 -20.36 -24.56 -1.72
N ARG A 344 -21.04 -24.35 -0.59
CA ARG A 344 -20.92 -25.20 0.60
C ARG A 344 -21.36 -26.64 0.34
N LEU A 345 -22.50 -26.87 -0.30
CA LEU A 345 -22.95 -28.23 -0.66
C LEU A 345 -21.93 -28.96 -1.53
N LYS A 346 -21.36 -28.25 -2.52
CA LYS A 346 -20.29 -28.76 -3.37
C LYS A 346 -19.04 -29.13 -2.54
N LYS A 347 -18.63 -28.30 -1.57
CA LYS A 347 -17.52 -28.59 -0.65
C LYS A 347 -17.79 -29.85 0.19
N LEU A 348 -19.04 -30.10 0.56
CA LEU A 348 -19.48 -31.28 1.30
C LEU A 348 -19.71 -32.53 0.45
N GLY A 349 -19.53 -32.44 -0.88
CA GLY A 349 -19.78 -33.56 -1.80
C GLY A 349 -21.27 -33.84 -2.05
N ILE A 350 -22.16 -32.88 -1.77
CA ILE A 350 -23.60 -33.01 -1.96
C ILE A 350 -23.98 -32.35 -3.29
N SER A 351 -24.52 -33.14 -4.23
CA SER A 351 -24.92 -32.67 -5.57
C SER A 351 -26.36 -32.16 -5.67
N LYS A 352 -27.17 -32.37 -4.63
CA LYS A 352 -28.59 -31.97 -4.59
C LYS A 352 -28.72 -30.46 -4.52
N THR A 353 -29.58 -29.90 -5.37
CA THR A 353 -29.86 -28.45 -5.44
C THR A 353 -31.23 -28.07 -4.90
N ASP A 354 -32.10 -29.03 -4.63
CA ASP A 354 -33.40 -28.79 -3.97
C ASP A 354 -33.23 -28.87 -2.44
N PRO A 355 -33.53 -27.79 -1.69
CA PRO A 355 -33.50 -27.80 -0.24
C PRO A 355 -34.38 -28.85 0.45
N SER A 356 -35.43 -29.33 -0.21
CA SER A 356 -36.35 -30.32 0.36
C SER A 356 -35.88 -31.76 0.14
N ALA A 357 -34.90 -31.98 -0.74
CA ALA A 357 -34.40 -33.30 -1.10
C ALA A 357 -33.22 -33.77 -0.22
N LEU A 358 -32.74 -32.92 0.69
CA LEU A 358 -31.67 -33.28 1.63
C LEU A 358 -32.16 -34.27 2.68
N THR A 359 -31.36 -35.30 2.97
CA THR A 359 -31.59 -36.20 4.11
C THR A 359 -31.28 -35.49 5.43
N ASP A 360 -31.75 -36.02 6.56
CA ASP A 360 -31.43 -35.44 7.87
C ASP A 360 -29.91 -35.38 8.14
N GLU A 361 -29.14 -36.35 7.63
CA GLU A 361 -27.67 -36.35 7.74
C GLU A 361 -27.04 -35.24 6.88
N GLU A 362 -27.51 -35.05 5.64
CA GLU A 362 -27.05 -33.98 4.76
C GLU A 362 -27.43 -32.60 5.32
N VAL A 363 -28.65 -32.46 5.86
CA VAL A 363 -29.11 -31.26 6.58
C VAL A 363 -28.17 -30.95 7.74
N ARG A 364 -27.82 -31.96 8.56
CA ARG A 364 -26.87 -31.80 9.67
C ARG A 364 -25.51 -31.31 9.19
N LYS A 365 -24.91 -31.98 8.19
CA LYS A 365 -23.59 -31.61 7.62
C LYS A 365 -23.61 -30.21 7.00
N PHE A 366 -24.68 -29.84 6.34
CA PHE A 366 -24.84 -28.50 5.77
C PHE A 366 -25.01 -27.44 6.86
N ALA A 367 -25.90 -27.67 7.84
CA ALA A 367 -26.28 -26.68 8.83
C ALA A 367 -25.24 -26.48 9.94
N ARG A 368 -24.40 -27.48 10.25
CA ARG A 368 -23.34 -27.38 11.26
C ARG A 368 -21.97 -27.21 10.62
N LEU A 369 -21.20 -26.23 11.09
CA LEU A 369 -19.77 -26.12 10.81
C LEU A 369 -18.97 -26.96 11.82
N ASP A 370 -19.52 -27.20 13.02
CA ASP A 370 -18.86 -27.95 14.09
C ASP A 370 -17.43 -27.42 14.38
N MET A 371 -17.27 -26.09 14.37
CA MET A 371 -15.99 -25.42 14.67
C MET A 371 -15.47 -25.83 16.06
N ASP A 372 -14.17 -26.12 16.16
CA ASP A 372 -13.48 -26.29 17.43
C ASP A 372 -13.02 -24.90 17.95
N PRO A 373 -13.58 -24.42 19.08
CA PRO A 373 -13.23 -23.11 19.63
C PRO A 373 -11.75 -22.93 19.96
N SER A 374 -11.02 -24.02 20.22
CA SER A 374 -9.58 -23.98 20.53
C SER A 374 -8.71 -23.70 19.30
N THR A 375 -9.26 -23.90 18.10
CA THR A 375 -8.56 -23.72 16.81
C THR A 375 -8.89 -22.39 16.13
N ILE A 376 -9.72 -21.54 16.74
CA ILE A 376 -10.07 -20.24 16.18
C ILE A 376 -8.81 -19.38 16.10
N THR A 377 -8.39 -19.09 14.88
CA THR A 377 -7.26 -18.20 14.58
C THR A 377 -7.72 -16.76 14.38
N TRP A 378 -8.98 -16.55 14.00
CA TRP A 378 -9.51 -15.22 13.70
C TRP A 378 -9.75 -14.38 14.96
N GLN A 379 -9.13 -13.20 14.99
CA GLN A 379 -9.20 -12.27 16.12
C GLN A 379 -9.93 -10.98 15.75
N ARG A 380 -10.30 -10.20 16.77
CA ARG A 380 -10.89 -8.88 16.56
C ARG A 380 -9.80 -7.85 16.28
N VAL A 381 -10.17 -6.69 15.75
CA VAL A 381 -9.22 -5.61 15.52
C VAL A 381 -9.75 -4.25 15.94
N VAL A 382 -8.82 -3.36 16.28
CA VAL A 382 -9.06 -1.93 16.53
C VAL A 382 -7.85 -1.15 16.07
N ASP A 383 -8.03 0.02 15.44
CA ASP A 383 -6.91 0.85 15.02
C ASP A 383 -6.48 1.82 16.12
N THR A 384 -6.09 1.28 17.27
CA THR A 384 -5.62 2.01 18.45
C THR A 384 -4.60 1.16 19.20
N ASN A 385 -3.56 1.81 19.73
CA ASN A 385 -2.51 1.13 20.49
C ASN A 385 -3.00 0.78 21.90
N ASP A 386 -3.79 -0.29 22.03
CA ASP A 386 -4.30 -0.77 23.31
C ASP A 386 -3.70 -2.13 23.69
N ARG A 387 -2.78 -2.12 24.65
CA ARG A 387 -2.11 -3.34 25.12
C ARG A 387 -3.01 -4.24 25.97
N PHE A 388 -4.06 -3.71 26.60
CA PHE A 388 -4.92 -4.49 27.50
C PHE A 388 -5.85 -5.42 26.72
N LEU A 389 -6.07 -5.16 25.43
CA LEU A 389 -6.89 -6.02 24.57
C LEU A 389 -6.13 -7.20 23.95
N ARG A 390 -4.82 -7.35 24.21
CA ARG A 390 -4.00 -8.47 23.70
C ARG A 390 -4.44 -9.85 24.22
N LYS A 391 -5.14 -9.90 25.34
CA LYS A 391 -5.74 -11.14 25.85
C LYS A 391 -6.95 -10.81 26.70
N ILE A 392 -8.11 -11.25 26.25
CA ILE A 392 -9.40 -10.99 26.89
C ILE A 392 -10.22 -12.27 26.97
N THR A 393 -11.26 -12.23 27.79
CA THR A 393 -12.31 -13.25 27.82
C THR A 393 -13.62 -12.62 27.34
N ILE A 394 -14.25 -13.21 26.33
CA ILE A 394 -15.54 -12.75 25.78
C ILE A 394 -16.70 -13.66 26.22
N GLY A 395 -17.94 -13.27 25.95
CA GLY A 395 -19.12 -14.08 26.25
C GLY A 395 -19.42 -14.21 27.75
N GLN A 396 -19.09 -13.19 28.54
CA GLN A 396 -19.36 -13.16 29.99
C GLN A 396 -20.78 -12.70 30.35
N GLY A 397 -21.60 -12.35 29.34
CA GLY A 397 -22.99 -11.94 29.53
C GLY A 397 -23.86 -13.09 30.06
N ASN A 398 -24.99 -12.74 30.67
CA ASN A 398 -25.91 -13.73 31.21
C ASN A 398 -26.51 -14.63 30.12
N THR A 399 -26.71 -14.10 28.91
CA THR A 399 -27.26 -14.82 27.75
C THR A 399 -26.25 -15.76 27.10
N GLU A 400 -24.95 -15.47 27.21
CA GLU A 400 -23.86 -16.30 26.67
C GLU A 400 -23.20 -17.17 27.75
N LYS A 401 -23.82 -17.27 28.93
CA LYS A 401 -23.26 -17.99 30.09
C LYS A 401 -22.91 -19.44 29.71
N GLY A 402 -21.66 -19.81 29.97
CA GLY A 402 -21.13 -21.14 29.63
C GLY A 402 -20.49 -21.23 28.24
N TYR A 403 -20.57 -20.19 27.41
CA TYR A 403 -19.98 -20.12 26.07
C TYR A 403 -18.84 -19.10 25.97
N SER A 404 -18.22 -18.76 27.09
CA SER A 404 -17.07 -17.86 27.13
C SER A 404 -15.81 -18.48 26.53
N ARG A 405 -15.00 -17.69 25.84
CA ARG A 405 -13.68 -18.11 25.35
C ARG A 405 -12.64 -17.01 25.46
N GLN A 406 -11.37 -17.39 25.40
CA GLN A 406 -10.27 -16.43 25.23
C GLN A 406 -10.29 -15.88 23.80
N ALA A 407 -9.98 -14.59 23.68
CA ALA A 407 -9.83 -13.88 22.41
C ALA A 407 -8.77 -12.77 22.58
N GLN A 408 -8.42 -12.11 21.49
CA GLN A 408 -7.57 -10.92 21.50
C GLN A 408 -8.05 -9.89 20.48
N PHE A 409 -7.50 -8.67 20.59
CA PHE A 409 -7.52 -7.66 19.55
C PHE A 409 -6.12 -7.43 19.00
N ASP A 410 -6.03 -7.38 17.68
CA ASP A 410 -4.85 -6.93 16.96
C ASP A 410 -5.09 -5.51 16.40
N ILE A 411 -4.03 -4.81 16.01
CA ILE A 411 -4.18 -3.51 15.36
C ILE A 411 -4.80 -3.70 13.96
N ALA A 412 -5.69 -2.82 13.51
CA ALA A 412 -6.48 -3.03 12.29
C ALA A 412 -5.65 -3.32 11.02
N VAL A 413 -4.50 -2.67 10.88
CA VAL A 413 -3.56 -2.88 9.76
C VAL A 413 -2.89 -4.27 9.75
N ALA A 414 -2.99 -5.02 10.86
CA ALA A 414 -2.53 -6.40 10.96
C ALA A 414 -3.57 -7.43 10.47
N SER A 415 -4.81 -7.01 10.19
CA SER A 415 -5.87 -7.90 9.70
C SER A 415 -5.50 -8.56 8.37
N GLU A 416 -5.86 -9.82 8.19
CA GLU A 416 -5.75 -10.50 6.88
C GLU A 416 -6.58 -9.76 5.80
N ILE A 417 -7.68 -9.10 6.17
CA ILE A 417 -8.48 -8.28 5.25
C ILE A 417 -7.65 -7.12 4.68
N MET A 418 -6.73 -6.53 5.46
CA MET A 418 -5.80 -5.51 4.95
C MET A 418 -4.84 -6.09 3.90
N ALA A 419 -4.35 -7.32 4.11
CA ALA A 419 -3.51 -8.01 3.13
C ALA A 419 -4.32 -8.37 1.85
N VAL A 420 -5.57 -8.79 2.00
CA VAL A 420 -6.49 -9.04 0.88
C VAL A 420 -6.73 -7.76 0.08
N LEU A 421 -6.99 -6.63 0.75
CA LEU A 421 -7.16 -5.34 0.09
C LEU A 421 -5.91 -4.93 -0.70
N ALA A 422 -4.72 -5.16 -0.14
CA ALA A 422 -3.48 -4.82 -0.80
C ALA A 422 -3.17 -5.71 -2.02
N LEU A 423 -3.56 -6.99 -2.00
CA LEU A 423 -3.23 -7.94 -3.07
C LEU A 423 -4.31 -8.07 -4.15
N THR A 424 -5.48 -7.49 -3.95
CA THR A 424 -6.57 -7.66 -4.89
C THR A 424 -6.45 -6.77 -6.11
N ASP A 425 -6.95 -7.25 -7.25
CA ASP A 425 -7.01 -6.50 -8.50
C ASP A 425 -8.43 -6.04 -8.89
N SER A 426 -9.45 -6.51 -8.18
CA SER A 426 -10.84 -6.25 -8.52
C SER A 426 -11.79 -6.60 -7.38
N LEU A 427 -13.02 -6.09 -7.42
CA LEU A 427 -14.04 -6.43 -6.43
C LEU A 427 -14.39 -7.93 -6.43
N ALA A 428 -14.33 -8.57 -7.59
CA ALA A 428 -14.57 -9.99 -7.75
C ALA A 428 -13.45 -10.84 -7.13
N ASP A 429 -12.19 -10.50 -7.40
CA ASP A 429 -11.03 -11.15 -6.77
C ASP A 429 -11.01 -10.92 -5.25
N MET A 430 -11.32 -9.70 -4.79
CA MET A 430 -11.41 -9.40 -3.36
C MET A 430 -12.46 -10.29 -2.69
N LYS A 431 -13.63 -10.43 -3.31
CA LYS A 431 -14.71 -11.30 -2.81
C LYS A 431 -14.25 -12.76 -2.71
N GLU A 432 -13.56 -13.27 -3.72
CA GLU A 432 -13.04 -14.65 -3.71
C GLU A 432 -12.00 -14.85 -2.61
N ARG A 433 -11.06 -13.91 -2.46
CA ARG A 433 -10.04 -13.94 -1.39
C ARG A 433 -10.67 -13.88 0.00
N LEU A 434 -11.64 -12.98 0.22
CA LEU A 434 -12.39 -12.90 1.46
C LEU A 434 -13.09 -14.22 1.80
N GLY A 435 -13.69 -14.89 0.81
CA GLY A 435 -14.34 -16.18 1.03
C GLY A 435 -13.38 -17.32 1.38
N ARG A 436 -12.13 -17.26 0.92
CA ARG A 436 -11.09 -18.26 1.18
C ARG A 436 -10.42 -18.14 2.56
N MET A 437 -10.59 -17.03 3.27
CA MET A 437 -9.98 -16.83 4.59
C MET A 437 -10.41 -17.94 5.55
N VAL A 438 -9.45 -18.64 6.13
CA VAL A 438 -9.67 -19.73 7.10
C VAL A 438 -9.74 -19.14 8.49
N VAL A 439 -10.82 -19.41 9.22
CA VAL A 439 -11.08 -18.81 10.54
C VAL A 439 -10.88 -19.76 11.72
N ALA A 440 -11.03 -21.06 11.46
CA ALA A 440 -10.91 -22.14 12.44
C ALA A 440 -10.82 -23.49 11.70
N SER A 441 -10.59 -24.56 12.46
CA SER A 441 -10.85 -25.93 12.03
C SER A 441 -12.16 -26.43 12.63
N ASP A 442 -12.82 -27.37 11.94
CA ASP A 442 -13.89 -28.17 12.54
C ASP A 442 -13.31 -29.23 13.50
N LYS A 443 -14.18 -29.92 14.23
CA LYS A 443 -13.81 -31.02 15.13
C LYS A 443 -13.16 -32.23 14.44
N ASN A 444 -13.20 -32.30 13.11
CA ASN A 444 -12.55 -33.33 12.29
C ASN A 444 -11.23 -32.82 11.68
N GLY A 445 -10.79 -31.61 12.02
CA GLY A 445 -9.57 -30.97 11.51
C GLY A 445 -9.69 -30.36 10.11
N GLN A 446 -10.90 -30.25 9.54
CA GLN A 446 -11.12 -29.61 8.24
C GLN A 446 -11.20 -28.08 8.37
N PRO A 447 -10.64 -27.30 7.44
CA PRO A 447 -10.66 -25.86 7.51
C PRO A 447 -12.07 -25.29 7.28
N VAL A 448 -12.47 -24.40 8.18
CA VAL A 448 -13.71 -23.62 8.08
C VAL A 448 -13.37 -22.22 7.57
N THR A 449 -14.02 -21.80 6.50
CA THR A 449 -13.74 -20.50 5.85
C THR A 449 -14.81 -19.45 6.13
N ALA A 450 -14.53 -18.19 5.81
CA ALA A 450 -15.53 -17.12 5.86
C ALA A 450 -16.74 -17.40 4.93
N ASP A 451 -16.54 -18.11 3.82
CA ASP A 451 -17.61 -18.53 2.92
C ASP A 451 -18.54 -19.58 3.56
N ASP A 452 -17.99 -20.51 4.36
CA ASP A 452 -18.79 -21.48 5.14
C ASP A 452 -19.72 -20.80 6.15
N LEU A 453 -19.30 -19.65 6.68
CA LEU A 453 -20.10 -18.81 7.58
C LEU A 453 -21.19 -18.01 6.86
N GLY A 454 -21.15 -17.95 5.53
CA GLY A 454 -22.15 -17.24 4.73
C GLY A 454 -21.96 -15.71 4.71
N VAL A 455 -20.82 -15.18 5.14
CA VAL A 455 -20.62 -13.74 5.35
C VAL A 455 -19.82 -13.02 4.26
N THR A 456 -19.24 -13.75 3.30
CA THR A 456 -18.40 -13.19 2.21
C THR A 456 -19.02 -11.99 1.51
N GLY A 457 -20.31 -12.06 1.19
CA GLY A 457 -21.03 -10.95 0.56
C GLY A 457 -21.10 -9.70 1.45
N ALA A 458 -21.37 -9.86 2.74
CA ALA A 458 -21.43 -8.75 3.69
C ALA A 458 -20.05 -8.10 3.89
N LEU A 459 -18.99 -8.93 3.98
CA LEU A 459 -17.60 -8.43 4.03
C LEU A 459 -17.25 -7.61 2.78
N THR A 460 -17.63 -8.10 1.60
CA THR A 460 -17.38 -7.42 0.32
C THR A 460 -18.12 -6.07 0.25
N VAL A 461 -19.36 -6.00 0.75
CA VAL A 461 -20.14 -4.76 0.79
C VAL A 461 -19.49 -3.72 1.70
N LEU A 462 -19.02 -4.12 2.89
CA LEU A 462 -18.29 -3.22 3.79
C LEU A 462 -17.01 -2.67 3.15
N MET A 463 -16.37 -3.46 2.29
CA MET A 463 -15.12 -3.10 1.60
C MET A 463 -15.34 -2.40 0.25
N LYS A 464 -16.58 -2.17 -0.19
CA LYS A 464 -16.92 -1.68 -1.54
C LYS A 464 -16.25 -0.35 -1.90
N ASP A 465 -16.15 0.57 -0.95
CA ASP A 465 -15.49 1.86 -1.19
C ASP A 465 -14.00 1.82 -0.80
N ALA A 466 -13.66 0.98 0.17
CA ALA A 466 -12.29 0.80 0.64
C ALA A 466 -11.37 0.15 -0.39
N ILE A 467 -11.89 -0.53 -1.42
CA ILE A 467 -11.08 -1.06 -2.54
C ILE A 467 -10.58 0.04 -3.50
N LYS A 468 -11.17 1.24 -3.47
CA LYS A 468 -10.83 2.33 -4.41
C LYS A 468 -9.62 3.12 -3.88
N PRO A 469 -8.52 3.27 -4.64
CA PRO A 469 -7.35 4.04 -4.22
C PRO A 469 -7.66 5.51 -3.95
N ASN A 470 -6.94 6.10 -3.00
CA ASN A 470 -7.12 7.51 -2.62
C ASN A 470 -6.07 8.38 -3.32
N LEU A 471 -6.52 9.30 -4.17
CA LEU A 471 -5.72 10.34 -4.80
C LEU A 471 -5.48 11.49 -3.81
N MET A 472 -4.21 11.81 -3.62
CA MET A 472 -3.70 12.97 -2.87
C MET A 472 -2.57 13.63 -3.68
N GLN A 473 -1.84 14.56 -3.07
CA GLN A 473 -0.71 15.22 -3.70
C GLN A 473 0.44 15.50 -2.75
N THR A 474 1.63 15.73 -3.32
CA THR A 474 2.78 16.29 -2.60
C THR A 474 2.66 17.81 -2.43
N LEU A 475 3.57 18.41 -1.66
CA LEU A 475 3.68 19.87 -1.54
C LEU A 475 3.78 20.61 -2.88
N GLU A 476 4.35 19.99 -3.91
CA GLU A 476 4.51 20.59 -5.25
C GLU A 476 3.36 20.26 -6.21
N GLY A 477 2.34 19.53 -5.74
CA GLY A 477 1.18 19.15 -6.54
C GLY A 477 1.43 17.96 -7.47
N THR A 478 2.42 17.12 -7.13
CA THR A 478 2.66 15.82 -7.76
C THR A 478 1.62 14.81 -7.27
N PRO A 479 1.01 13.98 -8.13
CA PRO A 479 -0.05 13.05 -7.73
C PRO A 479 0.49 11.87 -6.90
N VAL A 480 -0.27 11.49 -5.88
CA VAL A 480 0.07 10.40 -4.96
C VAL A 480 -1.14 9.51 -4.72
N PHE A 481 -0.98 8.19 -4.83
CA PHE A 481 -1.96 7.24 -4.33
C PHE A 481 -1.58 6.78 -2.94
N VAL A 482 -2.57 6.80 -2.05
CA VAL A 482 -2.46 6.30 -0.69
C VAL A 482 -3.48 5.19 -0.53
N HIS A 483 -3.05 3.93 -0.50
CA HIS A 483 -4.00 2.83 -0.48
C HIS A 483 -3.43 1.53 0.09
N ALA A 484 -4.21 0.91 0.98
CA ALA A 484 -3.83 -0.21 1.82
C ALA A 484 -2.57 0.06 2.67
N GLY A 485 -2.33 -0.77 3.69
CA GLY A 485 -1.20 -0.58 4.58
C GLY A 485 -0.91 -1.79 5.45
N PRO A 486 -0.73 -2.99 4.88
CA PRO A 486 -0.41 -4.18 5.66
C PRO A 486 0.96 -4.04 6.34
N PHE A 487 1.11 -4.79 7.43
CA PHE A 487 2.41 -5.01 8.06
C PHE A 487 3.41 -5.69 7.12
N ALA A 488 4.69 -5.48 7.38
CA ALA A 488 5.81 -6.00 6.58
C ALA A 488 6.46 -7.26 7.18
N ASN A 489 6.07 -7.64 8.40
CA ASN A 489 6.57 -8.82 9.10
C ASN A 489 5.63 -10.02 8.97
N ILE A 490 4.33 -9.83 9.19
CA ILE A 490 3.29 -10.87 9.08
C ILE A 490 2.57 -10.83 7.73
N ALA A 491 2.85 -9.83 6.90
CA ALA A 491 2.33 -9.64 5.56
C ALA A 491 3.41 -8.97 4.68
N HIS A 492 3.06 -8.59 3.46
CA HIS A 492 4.03 -8.21 2.42
C HIS A 492 4.48 -6.73 2.45
N GLY A 493 3.88 -5.88 3.28
CA GLY A 493 4.40 -4.52 3.53
C GLY A 493 4.37 -3.52 2.37
N ASN A 494 3.51 -3.70 1.35
CA ASN A 494 3.38 -2.79 0.20
C ASN A 494 1.99 -2.10 0.16
N SER A 495 1.86 -1.03 -0.62
CA SER A 495 0.57 -0.47 -1.03
C SER A 495 -0.19 -1.45 -1.93
N SER A 496 -1.44 -1.12 -2.27
CA SER A 496 -2.25 -2.04 -3.08
C SER A 496 -1.74 -2.20 -4.51
N VAL A 497 -1.75 -3.43 -5.02
CA VAL A 497 -1.52 -3.79 -6.43
C VAL A 497 -2.40 -2.98 -7.37
N LEU A 498 -3.65 -2.73 -6.97
CA LEU A 498 -4.59 -1.97 -7.76
C LEU A 498 -4.15 -0.50 -7.97
N ALA A 499 -3.73 0.19 -6.90
CA ALA A 499 -3.21 1.55 -7.01
C ALA A 499 -2.01 1.61 -7.95
N ASP A 500 -1.11 0.62 -7.86
CA ASP A 500 0.06 0.53 -8.72
C ASP A 500 -0.33 0.32 -10.19
N LYS A 501 -1.29 -0.58 -10.47
CA LYS A 501 -1.83 -0.80 -11.83
C LYS A 501 -2.50 0.44 -12.41
N ILE A 502 -3.27 1.18 -11.60
CA ILE A 502 -3.91 2.42 -12.04
C ILE A 502 -2.85 3.49 -12.31
N ALA A 503 -1.87 3.65 -11.41
CA ALA A 503 -0.78 4.60 -11.59
C ALA A 503 0.01 4.31 -12.87
N LEU A 504 0.38 3.05 -13.12
CA LEU A 504 1.12 2.64 -14.33
C LEU A 504 0.36 2.99 -15.61
N LYS A 505 -0.96 2.80 -15.62
CA LYS A 505 -1.81 3.19 -16.76
C LYS A 505 -1.88 4.70 -16.94
N LEU A 506 -1.99 5.46 -15.85
CA LEU A 506 -2.12 6.92 -15.91
C LEU A 506 -0.83 7.58 -16.38
N VAL A 507 0.33 7.15 -15.89
CA VAL A 507 1.61 7.79 -16.23
C VAL A 507 2.01 7.54 -17.69
N GLY A 508 1.52 6.46 -18.30
CA GLY A 508 1.81 6.06 -19.68
C GLY A 508 3.14 5.32 -19.84
N GLU A 509 3.51 4.99 -21.07
CA GLU A 509 4.73 4.22 -21.38
C GLU A 509 6.02 4.94 -20.93
N GLU A 510 6.07 6.27 -21.07
CA GLU A 510 7.22 7.09 -20.67
C GLU A 510 7.18 7.58 -19.21
N GLY A 511 6.21 7.08 -18.46
CA GLY A 511 5.93 7.50 -17.10
C GLY A 511 6.61 6.65 -16.04
N PHE A 512 6.78 7.21 -14.85
CA PHE A 512 7.37 6.50 -13.71
C PHE A 512 6.38 6.32 -12.57
N VAL A 513 6.36 5.12 -11.98
CA VAL A 513 5.64 4.89 -10.72
C VAL A 513 6.67 4.52 -9.67
N GLU A 514 6.75 5.34 -8.64
CA GLU A 514 7.59 5.11 -7.47
C GLU A 514 6.79 4.40 -6.38
N MET A 515 7.31 3.27 -5.93
CA MET A 515 6.71 2.46 -4.87
C MET A 515 7.64 2.37 -3.65
N VAL A 516 7.03 2.41 -2.47
CA VAL A 516 7.72 2.16 -1.20
C VAL A 516 7.47 0.74 -0.74
N SER A 517 8.52 -0.08 -0.78
CA SER A 517 8.51 -1.42 -0.19
C SER A 517 9.29 -1.43 1.13
N VAL A 518 8.71 -2.05 2.15
CA VAL A 518 9.43 -2.36 3.38
C VAL A 518 9.87 -3.82 3.34
N LEU A 519 11.17 -4.05 3.29
CA LEU A 519 11.75 -5.39 3.45
C LEU A 519 12.20 -5.55 4.91
N GLU A 520 11.35 -6.16 5.72
CA GLU A 520 11.77 -6.66 7.03
C GLU A 520 12.24 -8.12 6.85
N LYS A 521 13.42 -8.46 7.42
CA LYS A 521 13.83 -9.87 7.50
C LYS A 521 12.81 -10.60 8.39
N PRO A 522 12.28 -11.75 7.97
CA PRO A 522 11.39 -12.57 8.80
C PRO A 522 12.07 -13.04 10.08
#